data_AF-A0A7S2CT06-F1
#
_entry.id   AF-A0A7S2CT06-F1
#
_cell.length_a   1.000
_cell.length_b   1.000
_cell.length_c   1.000
_cell.angle_alpha   90.00
_cell.angle_beta   90.00
_cell.angle_gamma   90.00
#
_symmetry.space_group_name_H-M   'P 1'
#
loop_
_entity.id
_entity.type
_entity.pdbx_description
1 polymer ?
#
loop_
_entity_poly.entity_id
_entity_poly.type
_entity_poly.pdbx_seq_one_letter_code
_entity_poly.pdbx_strand_id
1 'polypeptide(L)'
;DLRFPPCAASPRTMVYDSEEVLKILHEEGRGQVVAYLAGHLHRGGYAVDAHGIHHVTVQSPLNFAHCYAIVDVHDDRLELVGGKGGIPSRTLPFPPMASR
;
A
#
# COMPACT_ATOMS: atom_id res chain seq x y z
N ASP A 1 -7.09 -18.04 1.86
CA ASP A 1 -6.18 -17.90 3.01
C ASP A 1 -5.77 -16.42 3.08
N LEU A 2 -6.58 -15.59 3.74
CA LEU A 2 -6.42 -14.11 3.79
C LEU A 2 -5.30 -13.76 4.78
N ARG A 3 -4.04 -13.99 4.40
CA ARG A 3 -2.91 -13.63 5.26
C ARG A 3 -2.46 -12.20 4.99
N PHE A 4 -2.54 -11.39 6.04
CA PHE A 4 -2.09 -10.00 6.07
C PHE A 4 -0.61 -9.88 5.67
N PRO A 5 -0.22 -8.86 4.89
CA PRO A 5 1.18 -8.65 4.57
C PRO A 5 2.00 -8.16 5.79
N PRO A 6 2.90 -8.98 6.37
CA PRO A 6 3.54 -8.73 7.66
C PRO A 6 4.50 -7.52 7.70
N CYS A 7 4.62 -6.76 6.61
CA CYS A 7 5.54 -5.63 6.48
C CYS A 7 4.83 -4.29 6.23
N ALA A 8 3.51 -4.26 5.99
CA ALA A 8 2.76 -3.03 5.73
C ALA A 8 2.07 -2.44 6.97
N ALA A 9 1.70 -3.27 7.95
CA ALA A 9 1.19 -2.80 9.24
C ALA A 9 1.68 -3.70 10.39
N SER A 10 1.20 -3.44 11.60
CA SER A 10 1.43 -4.26 12.79
C SER A 10 0.10 -4.53 13.49
N PRO A 11 -0.02 -5.58 14.33
CA PRO A 11 -1.25 -5.87 15.07
C PRO A 11 -1.78 -4.70 15.91
N ARG A 12 -0.92 -3.76 16.32
CA ARG A 12 -1.28 -2.58 17.12
C ARG A 12 -1.76 -1.39 16.28
N THR A 13 -1.58 -1.44 14.97
CA THR A 13 -1.83 -0.32 14.04
C THR A 13 -2.82 -0.69 12.95
N MET A 14 -3.52 -1.82 13.10
CA MET A 14 -4.53 -2.27 12.14
C MET A 14 -5.91 -1.75 12.55
N VAL A 15 -6.73 -1.48 11.54
CA VAL A 15 -8.17 -1.26 11.74
C VAL A 15 -8.80 -2.55 12.26
N TYR A 16 -9.78 -2.44 13.16
CA TYR A 16 -10.33 -3.60 13.88
C TYR A 16 -11.00 -4.63 12.96
N ASP A 17 -11.59 -4.18 11.86
CA ASP A 17 -12.29 -4.97 10.85
C ASP A 17 -11.46 -5.17 9.57
N SER A 18 -10.13 -5.23 9.71
CA SER A 18 -9.20 -5.36 8.58
C SER A 18 -9.49 -6.53 7.63
N GLU A 19 -10.05 -7.64 8.12
CA GLU A 19 -10.45 -8.77 7.29
C GLU A 19 -11.60 -8.42 6.34
N GLU A 20 -12.59 -7.65 6.81
CA GLU A 20 -13.69 -7.19 5.97
C GLU A 20 -13.21 -6.16 4.95
N VAL A 21 -12.30 -5.27 5.34
CA VAL A 21 -11.64 -4.35 4.40
C VAL A 21 -10.92 -5.13 3.31
N LEU A 22 -10.12 -6.14 3.65
CA LEU A 22 -9.43 -6.97 2.65
C LEU A 22 -10.40 -7.67 1.72
N LYS A 23 -11.51 -8.20 2.25
CA LYS A 23 -12.57 -8.82 1.46
C LYS A 23 -13.16 -7.84 0.45
N ILE A 24 -13.47 -6.60 0.85
CA ILE A 24 -13.94 -5.56 -0.06
C ILE A 24 -12.91 -5.28 -1.15
N LEU A 25 -11.63 -5.12 -0.78
CA LEU A 25 -10.57 -4.85 -1.76
C LEU A 25 -10.38 -6.00 -2.77
N HIS A 26 -10.49 -7.25 -2.31
CA HIS A 26 -10.27 -8.44 -3.13
C HIS A 26 -11.49 -8.81 -3.98
N GLU A 27 -12.68 -8.79 -3.40
CA GLU A 27 -13.92 -9.27 -4.04
C GLU A 27 -14.68 -8.13 -4.73
N GLU A 28 -15.00 -7.06 -4.00
CA GLU A 28 -15.80 -5.95 -4.52
C GLU A 28 -14.99 -5.01 -5.41
N GLY A 29 -13.68 -4.94 -5.17
CA GLY A 29 -12.72 -4.24 -6.02
C GLY A 29 -12.58 -4.83 -7.42
N ARG A 30 -13.10 -6.05 -7.68
CA ARG A 30 -13.14 -6.72 -9.00
C ARG A 30 -11.81 -6.69 -9.77
N GLY A 31 -10.70 -6.80 -9.04
CA GLY A 31 -9.34 -6.76 -9.61
C GLY A 31 -8.90 -5.38 -10.13
N GLN A 32 -9.61 -4.31 -9.78
CA GLN A 32 -9.30 -2.93 -10.19
C GLN A 32 -8.51 -2.16 -9.12
N VAL A 33 -8.53 -2.64 -7.87
CA VAL A 33 -7.75 -2.04 -6.79
C VAL A 33 -6.30 -2.48 -6.95
N VAL A 34 -5.41 -1.51 -7.16
CA VAL A 34 -3.97 -1.76 -7.38
C VAL A 34 -3.12 -1.41 -6.17
N ALA A 35 -3.59 -0.52 -5.28
CA ALA A 35 -2.87 -0.12 -4.09
C ALA A 35 -3.80 0.32 -2.96
N TYR A 36 -3.34 0.15 -1.71
CA TYR A 36 -3.92 0.68 -0.48
C TYR A 36 -2.85 1.53 0.24
N LEU A 37 -3.11 2.83 0.39
CA LEU A 37 -2.19 3.78 1.03
C LEU A 37 -2.68 4.14 2.43
N ALA A 38 -1.83 3.99 3.45
CA ALA A 38 -2.19 4.19 4.85
C ALA A 38 -1.11 4.92 5.65
N GLY A 39 -1.47 5.33 6.88
CA GLY A 39 -0.56 5.86 7.89
C GLY A 39 -0.55 4.98 9.16
N HIS A 40 -0.53 5.63 10.33
CA HIS A 40 -0.63 5.02 11.66
C HIS A 40 0.57 4.15 12.12
N LEU A 41 1.18 3.34 11.24
CA LEU A 41 2.47 2.72 11.52
C LEU A 41 3.61 3.70 11.23
N HIS A 42 4.06 4.43 12.25
CA HIS A 42 4.96 5.59 12.07
C HIS A 42 6.25 5.30 11.30
N ARG A 43 6.83 4.09 11.44
CA ARG A 43 8.03 3.67 10.71
C ARG A 43 7.81 3.40 9.22
N GLY A 44 6.56 3.45 8.77
CA GLY A 44 6.15 3.03 7.45
C GLY A 44 6.17 1.52 7.25
N GLY A 45 5.74 1.09 6.08
CA GLY A 45 5.64 -0.31 5.74
C GLY A 45 5.32 -0.49 4.26
N TYR A 46 5.66 -1.66 3.73
CA TYR A 46 5.32 -2.00 2.37
C TYR A 46 5.23 -3.51 2.19
N ALA A 47 4.24 -3.94 1.42
CA ALA A 47 4.12 -5.29 0.94
C ALA A 47 3.17 -5.36 -0.25
N VAL A 48 3.19 -6.51 -0.93
CA VAL A 48 2.21 -6.87 -1.95
C VAL A 48 1.45 -8.09 -1.44
N ASP A 49 0.12 -8.07 -1.53
CA ASP A 49 -0.69 -9.22 -1.14
C ASP A 49 -0.85 -10.24 -2.27
N ALA A 50 -1.53 -11.35 -1.99
CA ALA A 50 -1.74 -12.44 -2.95
C ALA A 50 -2.59 -12.05 -4.16
N HIS A 51 -3.31 -10.93 -4.12
CA HIS A 51 -4.12 -10.39 -5.22
C HIS A 51 -3.36 -9.32 -6.02
N GLY A 52 -2.09 -9.07 -5.69
CA GLY A 52 -1.27 -8.07 -6.36
C GLY A 52 -1.51 -6.65 -5.89
N ILE A 53 -2.26 -6.44 -4.79
CA ILE A 53 -2.50 -5.09 -4.25
C ILE A 53 -1.26 -4.63 -3.49
N HIS A 54 -0.77 -3.44 -3.83
CA HIS A 54 0.33 -2.79 -3.11
C HIS A 54 -0.18 -2.15 -1.81
N HIS A 55 0.20 -2.68 -0.66
CA HIS A 55 -0.08 -2.07 0.65
C HIS A 55 1.09 -1.18 1.06
N VAL A 56 0.90 0.14 1.04
CA VAL A 56 1.93 1.13 1.40
C VAL A 56 1.49 1.88 2.65
N THR A 57 2.31 1.81 3.69
CA THR A 57 2.14 2.66 4.87
C THR A 57 3.24 3.70 4.91
N VAL A 58 2.87 4.98 4.89
CA VAL A 58 3.81 6.10 4.85
C VAL A 58 4.36 6.43 6.23
N GLN A 59 5.62 6.88 6.27
CA GLN A 59 6.26 7.33 7.49
C GLN A 59 5.53 8.55 8.09
N SER A 60 5.50 8.61 9.42
CA SER A 60 4.86 9.71 10.15
C SER A 60 5.80 10.90 10.29
N PRO A 61 5.33 12.15 10.09
CA PRO A 61 6.12 13.35 10.36
C PRO A 61 6.46 13.54 11.85
N LEU A 62 5.84 12.79 12.76
CA LEU A 62 6.16 12.83 14.19
C LEU A 62 7.54 12.23 14.51
N ASN A 63 8.06 11.34 13.65
CA ASN A 63 9.30 10.61 13.92
C ASN A 63 10.34 10.71 12.79
N PHE A 64 9.96 11.22 11.62
CA PHE A 64 10.80 11.26 10.43
C PHE A 64 10.68 12.62 9.73
N ALA A 65 11.73 12.99 8.99
CA ALA A 65 11.73 14.18 8.14
C ALA A 65 11.23 13.85 6.72
N HIS A 66 10.81 14.86 5.97
CA HIS A 66 10.39 14.70 4.56
C HIS A 66 9.29 13.65 4.34
N CYS A 67 8.30 13.60 5.26
CA CYS A 67 7.18 12.66 5.25
C CYS A 67 6.05 13.08 4.29
N TYR A 68 6.41 13.26 3.02
CA TYR A 68 5.47 13.50 1.94
C TYR A 68 5.96 12.76 0.69
N ALA A 69 5.02 12.44 -0.20
CA ALA A 69 5.30 11.82 -1.47
C ALA A 69 4.28 12.25 -2.51
N ILE A 70 4.69 12.21 -3.77
CA ILE A 70 3.84 12.40 -4.94
C ILE A 70 3.55 11.02 -5.51
N VAL A 71 2.33 10.78 -5.98
CA VAL A 71 1.99 9.57 -6.73
C VAL A 71 1.77 9.96 -8.18
N ASP A 72 2.69 9.59 -9.05
CA ASP A 72 2.51 9.72 -10.49
C ASP A 72 1.81 8.46 -11.01
N VAL A 73 0.74 8.64 -11.76
CA VAL A 73 -0.11 7.56 -12.26
C VAL A 73 0.19 7.35 -13.75
N HIS A 74 0.56 6.12 -14.11
CA HIS A 74 0.78 5.70 -15.48
C HIS A 74 -0.19 4.57 -15.85
N ASP A 75 -0.21 4.20 -17.14
CA ASP A 75 -1.06 3.12 -17.64
C ASP A 75 -0.69 1.75 -17.07
N ASP A 76 0.56 1.57 -16.63
CA ASP A 76 1.13 0.28 -16.23
C ASP A 76 1.64 0.23 -14.78
N ARG A 77 1.69 1.37 -14.07
CA ARG A 77 2.23 1.46 -12.71
C ARG A 77 1.86 2.76 -12.00
N LEU A 78 2.06 2.76 -10.68
CA LEU A 78 2.21 3.99 -9.90
C LEU A 78 3.69 4.23 -9.59
N GLU A 79 4.13 5.48 -9.64
CA GLU A 79 5.41 5.90 -9.08
C GLU A 79 5.15 6.71 -7.82
N LEU A 80 5.50 6.14 -6.66
CA LEU A 80 5.56 6.88 -5.41
C LEU A 80 6.91 7.60 -5.35
N VAL A 81 6.90 8.92 -5.47
CA VAL A 81 8.11 9.75 -5.43
C VAL A 81 8.17 10.46 -4.09
N GLY A 82 8.99 9.96 -3.18
CA GLY A 82 9.20 10.56 -1.88
C GLY A 82 10.38 11.52 -1.82
N GLY A 83 10.44 12.33 -0.76
CA GLY A 83 11.55 13.24 -0.52
C GLY A 83 12.85 12.50 -0.15
N LYS A 84 14.01 13.07 -0.52
CA LYS A 84 15.32 12.53 -0.13
C LYS A 84 15.42 12.40 1.39
N GLY A 85 15.66 11.18 1.88
CA GLY A 85 15.73 10.89 3.31
C GLY A 85 14.38 10.81 4.04
N GLY A 86 13.26 10.85 3.31
CA GLY A 86 11.90 10.72 3.83
C GLY A 86 11.22 9.42 3.40
N ILE A 87 10.01 9.53 2.84
CA ILE A 87 9.28 8.36 2.32
C ILE A 87 10.11 7.72 1.18
N PRO A 88 10.38 6.41 1.20
CA PRO A 88 11.11 5.75 0.13
C PRO A 88 10.33 5.83 -1.19
N SER A 89 11.01 6.25 -2.26
CA SER A 89 10.44 6.18 -3.60
C SER A 89 10.24 4.72 -4.03
N ARG A 90 9.17 4.44 -4.77
CA ARG A 90 8.78 3.09 -5.20
C ARG A 90 8.09 3.11 -6.55
N THR A 91 8.40 2.13 -7.37
CA THR A 91 7.59 1.75 -8.52
C THR A 91 6.64 0.63 -8.11
N LEU A 92 5.34 0.83 -8.35
CA LEU A 92 4.25 -0.09 -8.00
C LEU A 92 3.59 -0.57 -9.31
N PRO A 93 4.13 -1.62 -9.95
CA PRO A 93 3.62 -2.11 -11.23
C PRO A 93 2.21 -2.70 -11.09
N PHE A 94 1.33 -2.41 -12.02
CA PHE A 94 0.03 -3.06 -12.06
C PHE A 94 0.18 -4.55 -12.40
N PRO A 95 -0.63 -5.44 -11.79
CA PRO A 95 -0.65 -6.82 -12.20
C PRO A 95 -1.00 -6.92 -13.69
N PRO A 96 -0.45 -7.90 -14.43
CA PRO A 96 -0.82 -8.11 -15.82
C PRO A 96 -2.34 -8.19 -15.95
N MET A 97 -2.93 -7.45 -16.90
CA MET A 97 -4.35 -7.63 -17.19
C MET A 97 -4.59 -9.10 -17.51
N ALA A 98 -5.35 -9.79 -16.66
CA ALA A 98 -5.89 -11.09 -17.03
C ALA A 98 -6.71 -10.87 -18.31
N SER A 99 -6.44 -11.64 -19.37
CA SER A 99 -7.26 -11.60 -20.58
C SER A 99 -8.70 -11.89 -20.15
N ARG A 100 -9.57 -10.89 -20.27
CA ARG A 100 -11.00 -11.02 -19.99
C ARG A 100 -11.63 -12.04 -20.91
#